data_AF-A0A1C4UIX9-F1
#
_entry.id   AF-A0A1C4UIX9-F1
#
_cell.length_a   1.000
_cell.length_b   1.000
_cell.length_c   1.000
_cell.angle_alpha   90.00
_cell.angle_beta   90.00
_cell.angle_gamma   90.00
#
_symmetry.space_group_name_H-M   'P 1'
#
loop_
_entity.id
_entity.type
_entity.pdbx_description
1 polymer ?
#
loop_
_entity_poly.entity_id
_entity_poly.type
_entity_poly.pdbx_seq_one_letter_code
_entity_poly.pdbx_strand_id
1 'polypeptide(L)'
;MSTYRDEQSDPIPPPDADALEQRQDAIDTGPPDRMSGDVDPEASEADLAEQGALPAGTLEEATSLPADANAADALEQRQAIPTRDEGRRT
;
A
#
# COMPACT_ATOMS: atom_id res chain seq x y z
N MET A 1 44.23 -11.40 -30.92
CA MET A 1 43.17 -12.07 -30.12
C MET A 1 43.52 -11.88 -28.65
N SER A 2 42.82 -10.97 -27.97
CA SER A 2 43.00 -10.71 -26.54
C SER A 2 41.97 -11.53 -25.76
N THR A 3 42.44 -12.41 -24.88
CA THR A 3 41.60 -13.28 -24.05
C THR A 3 41.13 -12.50 -22.82
N TYR A 4 40.07 -11.71 -22.98
CA TYR A 4 39.30 -11.20 -21.83
C TYR A 4 38.37 -12.32 -21.37
N ARG A 5 38.86 -13.19 -20.49
CA ARG A 5 38.02 -14.17 -19.80
C ARG A 5 37.74 -13.62 -18.42
N ASP A 6 36.48 -13.27 -18.23
CA ASP A 6 35.77 -12.95 -16.98
C ASP A 6 36.55 -13.30 -15.72
N GLU A 7 37.09 -12.26 -15.08
CA GLU A 7 37.25 -12.28 -13.63
C GLU A 7 35.83 -12.42 -13.07
N GLN A 8 35.46 -13.67 -12.76
CA GLN A 8 34.34 -13.97 -11.88
C GLN A 8 34.57 -13.14 -10.62
N SER A 9 33.89 -12.00 -10.56
CA SER A 9 33.82 -11.17 -9.38
C SER A 9 33.28 -12.04 -8.27
N ASP A 10 34.17 -12.46 -7.37
CA ASP A 10 33.79 -13.15 -6.15
C ASP A 10 32.65 -12.34 -5.50
N PRO A 11 31.54 -13.00 -5.12
CA PRO A 11 30.43 -12.30 -4.51
C PRO A 11 30.96 -11.58 -3.27
N ILE A 12 30.86 -10.25 -3.28
CA ILE A 12 31.23 -9.41 -2.15
C ILE A 12 30.41 -9.93 -0.95
N PRO A 13 31.05 -10.26 0.19
CA PRO A 13 30.32 -10.74 1.34
C PRO A 13 29.30 -9.66 1.74
N PRO A 14 28.06 -10.06 2.08
CA PRO A 14 27.06 -9.10 2.53
C PRO A 14 27.59 -8.38 3.79
N PRO A 15 27.24 -7.11 3.99
CA PRO A 15 27.66 -6.36 5.17
C PRO A 15 27.30 -7.11 6.46
N ASP A 16 28.09 -6.90 7.52
CA ASP A 16 27.91 -7.62 8.79
C ASP A 16 26.48 -7.48 9.37
N ALA A 17 25.80 -6.37 9.06
CA ALA A 17 24.40 -6.15 9.42
C ALA A 17 23.47 -7.21 8.81
N ASP A 18 23.57 -7.45 7.50
CA ASP A 18 22.79 -8.47 6.80
C ASP A 18 23.11 -9.86 7.37
N ALA A 19 24.39 -10.12 7.67
CA ALA A 19 24.81 -11.40 8.25
C ALA A 19 24.27 -11.61 9.68
N LEU A 20 23.92 -10.56 10.42
CA LEU A 20 23.28 -10.65 11.73
C LEU A 20 21.76 -10.86 11.60
N GLU A 21 21.13 -10.15 10.67
CA GLU A 21 19.69 -10.30 10.39
C GLU A 21 19.37 -11.72 9.88
N GLN A 22 20.22 -12.29 9.02
CA GLN A 22 20.04 -13.65 8.47
C GLN A 22 20.29 -14.77 9.48
N ARG A 23 20.88 -14.47 10.65
CA ARG A 23 21.05 -15.44 11.75
C ARG A 23 19.86 -15.45 12.70
N GLN A 24 18.91 -14.53 12.54
CA GLN A 24 17.71 -14.52 13.36
C GLN A 24 16.76 -15.61 12.87
N ASP A 25 16.20 -16.36 13.82
CA ASP A 25 15.19 -17.36 13.49
C ASP A 25 13.94 -16.66 12.94
N ALA A 26 13.40 -17.20 11.86
CA ALA A 26 12.14 -16.71 11.32
C ALA A 26 11.04 -16.91 12.38
N ILE A 27 10.40 -15.82 12.80
CA ILE A 27 9.25 -15.88 13.69
C ILE A 27 8.05 -16.30 12.85
N ASP A 28 7.55 -17.52 13.07
CA ASP A 28 6.25 -17.94 12.54
C ASP A 28 5.16 -17.21 13.32
N THR A 29 4.67 -16.11 12.76
CA THR A 29 3.57 -15.32 13.33
C THR A 29 2.20 -15.96 13.10
N GLY A 30 2.16 -17.20 12.60
CA GLY A 30 0.95 -17.87 12.18
C GLY A 30 0.44 -17.33 10.84
N PRO A 31 -0.66 -17.91 10.32
CA PRO A 31 -1.36 -17.35 9.17
C PRO A 31 -1.71 -15.89 9.47
N PRO A 32 -1.63 -14.98 8.48
CA PRO A 32 -2.19 -13.65 8.67
C PRO A 32 -3.63 -13.84 9.15
N ASP A 33 -3.96 -13.18 10.25
CA ASP A 33 -5.33 -13.18 10.73
C ASP A 33 -6.20 -12.76 9.54
N ARG A 34 -7.18 -13.59 9.19
CA ARG A 34 -8.07 -13.22 8.10
C ARG A 34 -8.78 -12.01 8.66
N MET A 35 -8.53 -10.83 8.10
CA MET A 35 -9.47 -9.72 8.18
C MET A 35 -10.76 -10.28 7.60
N SER A 36 -11.60 -10.87 8.45
CA SER A 36 -12.93 -11.26 8.06
C SER A 36 -13.55 -9.95 7.61
N GLY A 37 -13.92 -9.86 6.33
CA GLY A 37 -14.74 -8.74 5.86
C GLY A 37 -16.12 -8.71 6.52
N ASP A 38 -16.34 -9.59 7.50
CA ASP A 38 -17.46 -9.58 8.41
C ASP A 38 -17.30 -8.39 9.34
N VAL A 39 -18.18 -7.42 9.11
CA VAL A 39 -18.57 -6.44 10.11
C VAL A 39 -18.85 -7.18 11.42
N ASP A 40 -18.26 -6.71 12.53
CA ASP A 40 -18.53 -7.24 13.86
C ASP A 40 -20.06 -7.28 14.08
N PRO A 41 -20.68 -8.46 14.31
CA PRO A 41 -22.13 -8.56 14.46
C PRO A 41 -22.67 -7.81 15.68
N GLU A 42 -21.80 -7.47 16.63
CA GLU A 42 -22.13 -6.66 17.81
C GLU A 42 -21.89 -5.16 17.57
N ALA A 43 -21.32 -4.76 16.43
CA ALA A 43 -21.16 -3.36 16.09
C ALA A 43 -22.53 -2.69 15.92
N SER A 44 -22.74 -1.62 16.67
CA SER A 44 -23.96 -0.83 16.57
C SER A 44 -23.98 0.00 15.28
N GLU A 45 -25.15 0.50 14.89
CA GLU A 45 -25.29 1.40 13.72
C GLU A 45 -24.37 2.62 13.80
N ALA A 46 -24.07 3.11 15.02
CA ALA A 46 -23.15 4.21 15.23
C ALA A 46 -21.69 3.81 14.94
N ASP A 47 -21.28 2.61 15.38
CA ASP A 47 -19.92 2.09 15.16
C ASP A 47 -19.63 1.86 13.67
N LEU A 48 -20.66 1.47 12.90
CA LEU A 48 -20.54 1.28 11.45
C LEU A 48 -20.41 2.58 10.68
N ALA A 49 -21.11 3.63 11.12
CA ALA A 49 -21.02 4.95 10.53
C ALA A 49 -19.61 5.55 10.68
N GLU A 50 -18.95 5.31 11.82
CA GLU A 50 -17.58 5.76 12.09
C GLU A 50 -16.53 4.98 11.29
N GLN A 51 -16.80 3.72 10.96
CA GLN A 51 -15.91 2.87 10.15
C GLN A 51 -16.02 3.14 8.64
N GLY A 52 -16.89 4.06 8.22
CA GLY A 52 -17.07 4.40 6.81
C GLY A 52 -17.72 3.29 5.99
N ALA A 53 -18.37 2.32 6.65
CA ALA A 53 -19.17 1.31 5.98
C ALA A 53 -20.43 1.99 5.41
N LEU A 54 -20.31 2.50 4.19
CA LEU A 54 -21.45 3.06 3.49
C LEU A 54 -22.51 1.97 3.27
N PRO A 55 -23.81 2.28 3.41
CA PRO A 55 -24.86 1.31 3.15
C PRO A 55 -24.71 0.77 1.72
N ALA A 56 -24.80 -0.57 1.60
CA ALA A 56 -24.71 -1.28 0.33
C ALA A 56 -25.76 -0.72 -0.65
N GLY A 57 -25.30 -0.03 -1.69
CA GLY A 57 -26.16 0.66 -2.67
C GLY A 57 -25.78 2.11 -2.96
N THR A 58 -24.80 2.68 -2.25
CA THR A 58 -24.31 4.07 -2.49
C THR A 58 -23.12 4.14 -3.44
N LEU A 59 -22.73 3.02 -4.05
CA LEU A 59 -21.69 2.95 -5.09
C LEU A 59 -22.25 3.31 -6.47
N GLU A 60 -23.27 4.16 -6.53
CA GLU A 60 -23.55 4.94 -7.73
C GLU A 60 -22.38 5.92 -7.86
N GLU A 61 -21.60 5.76 -8.92
CA GLU A 61 -20.48 6.57 -9.37
C GLU A 61 -20.59 8.04 -8.92
N ALA A 62 -20.05 8.36 -7.73
CA ALA A 62 -20.13 9.68 -7.13
C ALA A 62 -19.17 10.64 -7.84
N THR A 63 -19.51 10.98 -9.08
CA THR A 63 -18.88 12.04 -9.88
C THR A 63 -19.58 13.38 -9.67
N SER A 64 -20.61 13.43 -8.81
CA SER A 64 -21.33 14.66 -8.50
C SER A 64 -20.55 15.49 -7.48
N LEU A 65 -20.22 16.71 -7.89
CA LEU A 65 -19.78 17.76 -6.98
C LEU A 65 -20.95 18.29 -6.13
N PRO A 66 -20.66 18.95 -5.00
CA PRO A 66 -21.63 19.75 -4.25
C PRO A 66 -22.32 20.80 -5.13
N ALA A 67 -23.54 21.21 -4.76
CA ALA A 67 -24.34 22.16 -5.53
C ALA A 67 -23.73 23.58 -5.63
N ASP A 68 -22.84 23.92 -4.69
CA ASP A 68 -22.09 25.18 -4.63
C ASP A 68 -20.69 25.08 -5.24
N ALA A 69 -20.31 23.92 -5.79
CA ALA A 69 -19.03 23.74 -6.46
C ALA A 69 -18.93 24.61 -7.73
N ASN A 70 -17.76 25.19 -7.91
CA ASN A 70 -17.43 26.02 -9.06
C ASN A 70 -16.64 25.23 -10.12
N ALA A 71 -16.35 25.88 -11.25
CA ALA A 71 -15.63 25.23 -12.37
C ALA A 71 -14.20 24.81 -12.02
N ALA A 72 -13.51 25.51 -11.12
CA ALA A 72 -12.17 25.14 -10.67
C ALA A 72 -12.21 23.85 -9.84
N ASP A 73 -13.20 23.70 -8.97
CA ASP A 73 -13.37 22.49 -8.14
C ASP A 73 -13.59 21.25 -9.03
N ALA A 74 -14.35 21.41 -10.12
CA ALA A 74 -14.56 20.36 -11.10
C ALA A 74 -13.29 19.97 -11.88
N LEU A 75 -12.38 20.93 -12.07
CA LEU A 75 -11.09 20.67 -12.70
C LEU A 75 -10.13 20.00 -11.73
N GLU A 76 -10.13 20.38 -10.46
CA GLU A 76 -9.29 19.79 -9.40
C GLU A 76 -9.58 18.29 -9.23
N GLN A 77 -10.86 17.88 -9.21
CA GLN A 77 -11.24 16.46 -9.11
C GLN A 77 -10.75 15.60 -10.29
N ARG A 78 -10.48 16.20 -11.44
CA ARG A 78 -9.98 15.50 -12.64
C ARG A 78 -8.46 15.40 -12.67
N GLN A 79 -7.77 16.06 -11.74
CA GLN A 79 -6.32 16.01 -11.69
C GLN A 79 -5.88 14.67 -11.12
N ALA A 80 -5.00 13.99 -11.85
CA ALA A 80 -4.37 12.79 -11.33
C ALA A 80 -3.52 13.16 -10.11
N ILE A 81 -3.78 12.55 -8.96
CA ILE A 81 -2.92 12.68 -7.79
C ILE A 81 -1.62 11.94 -8.12
N PRO A 82 -0.45 12.62 -8.12
CA PRO A 82 0.80 11.95 -8.34
C PRO A 82 0.98 10.85 -7.30
N THR A 83 1.13 9.61 -7.73
CA THR A 83 1.60 8.57 -6.83
C THR A 83 3.00 8.96 -6.39
N ARG A 84 3.22 9.04 -5.07
CA ARG A 84 4.54 9.28 -4.51
C ARG A 84 5.43 8.14 -5.00
N ASP A 85 6.34 8.44 -5.94
CA ASP A 85 7.37 7.49 -6.34
C ASP A 85 8.33 7.33 -5.16
N GLU A 86 8.10 6.29 -4.37
CA GLU A 86 8.92 5.88 -3.22
C GLU A 86 10.34 5.45 -3.63
N GLY A 87 10.68 5.52 -4.93
CA GLY A 87 12.01 5.25 -5.48
C GLY A 87 13.06 6.34 -5.31
N ARG A 88 12.74 7.54 -4.81
CA ARG A 88 13.75 8.59 -4.53
C ARG A 88 14.41 8.43 -3.15
N ARG A 89 15.13 7.32 -2.96
CA ARG A 89 16.31 7.28 -2.09
C ARG A 89 17.53 7.42 -2.99
N THR A 90 17.96 8.66 -3.20
CA THR A 90 19.33 8.97 -3.65
C THR A 90 20.19 9.25 -2.44
#